data_AF-A0A1I3FCT8-F1
#
_entry.id   AF-A0A1I3FCT8-F1
#
_cell.length_a   1.000
_cell.length_b   1.000
_cell.length_c   1.000
_cell.angle_alpha   90.00
_cell.angle_beta   90.00
_cell.angle_gamma   90.00
#
_symmetry.space_group_name_H-M   'P 1'
#
loop_
_entity.id
_entity.type
_entity.pdbx_description
1 polymer ?
#
loop_
_entity_poly.entity_id
_entity_poly.type
_entity_poly.pdbx_seq_one_letter_code
_entity_poly.pdbx_strand_id
1 'polypeptide(L)'
;MKQELLRQGMRMVLVLMAAVVMLISPEAEAAKPVAADFACRQVSLGADKDAVEKVFGKPVYDRTVRIQDVLVKECDYADDYTIGYSVATGEVIDIIVKNKQYEARGGVRYGATPALIQKVYGKQKAQNIMGNKFYVYDNPKNKFQHLMLQVNMDNDSLVVMRITGLPMNDEEIEALMQERPELFEEPEDKSVSLNMAGKEIDMSDLPAAQPVKLGGLTE
;
A
#
# COMPACT_ATOMS: atom_id res chain seq x y z
N MET A 1 -73.43 4.91 12.55
CA MET A 1 -72.88 4.83 11.17
C MET A 1 -71.86 5.93 10.85
N LYS A 2 -72.17 7.23 10.90
CA LYS A 2 -71.21 8.30 10.50
C LYS A 2 -69.91 8.34 11.32
N GLN A 3 -69.97 8.11 12.63
CA GLN A 3 -68.77 8.10 13.49
C GLN A 3 -67.84 6.89 13.25
N GLU A 4 -68.39 5.74 12.88
CA GLU A 4 -67.57 4.54 12.61
C GLU A 4 -66.85 4.64 11.26
N LEU A 5 -67.49 5.23 10.25
CA LEU A 5 -66.86 5.56 8.97
C LEU A 5 -65.74 6.58 9.12
N LEU A 6 -65.92 7.62 9.95
CA LEU A 6 -64.85 8.57 10.28
C LEU A 6 -63.69 7.91 11.03
N ARG A 7 -63.98 7.00 11.97
CA ARG A 7 -62.97 6.29 12.77
C ARG A 7 -62.20 5.27 11.93
N GLN A 8 -62.86 4.60 10.99
CA GLN A 8 -62.22 3.72 10.00
C GLN A 8 -61.36 4.51 9.02
N GLY A 9 -61.85 5.65 8.50
CA GLY A 9 -61.07 6.54 7.64
C GLY A 9 -59.82 7.08 8.33
N MET A 10 -59.95 7.54 9.58
CA MET A 10 -58.81 8.01 10.38
C MET A 10 -57.78 6.90 10.62
N ARG A 11 -58.22 5.66 10.90
CA ARG A 11 -57.33 4.50 11.05
C ARG A 11 -56.63 4.15 9.74
N MET A 12 -57.33 4.20 8.61
CA MET A 12 -56.76 3.90 7.29
C MET A 12 -55.69 4.93 6.90
N VAL A 13 -55.93 6.21 7.17
CA VAL A 13 -54.96 7.29 6.96
C VAL A 13 -53.73 7.13 7.86
N LEU A 14 -53.92 6.70 9.12
CA LEU A 14 -52.81 6.46 10.05
C LEU A 14 -51.94 5.26 9.63
N VAL A 15 -52.55 4.20 9.10
CA VAL A 15 -51.83 3.04 8.54
C VAL A 15 -51.09 3.42 7.26
N LEU A 16 -51.71 4.23 6.38
CA LEU A 16 -51.06 4.75 5.17
C LEU A 16 -49.88 5.67 5.49
N MET A 17 -50.01 6.56 6.48
CA MET A 17 -48.89 7.40 6.92
C MET A 17 -47.76 6.58 7.55
N ALA A 18 -48.08 5.56 8.35
CA ALA A 18 -47.06 4.67 8.91
C ALA A 18 -46.31 3.87 7.82
N ALA A 19 -47.02 3.44 6.76
CA ALA A 19 -46.40 2.77 5.62
C ALA A 19 -45.48 3.71 4.80
N VAL A 20 -45.85 4.97 4.63
CA VAL A 20 -45.01 5.98 3.94
C VAL A 20 -43.76 6.30 4.75
N VAL A 21 -43.84 6.37 6.09
CA VAL A 21 -42.66 6.60 6.95
C VAL A 21 -41.68 5.43 6.90
N MET A 22 -42.14 4.19 6.72
CA MET A 22 -41.24 3.03 6.55
C MET A 22 -40.51 3.00 5.20
N LEU A 23 -41.06 3.63 4.16
CA LEU A 23 -40.45 3.73 2.83
C LEU A 23 -39.36 4.81 2.75
N ILE A 24 -39.32 5.73 3.72
CA ILE A 24 -38.26 6.73 3.86
C ILE A 24 -37.25 6.24 4.89
N SER A 25 -36.73 5.03 4.69
CA SER A 25 -35.46 4.67 5.32
C SER A 25 -34.36 5.34 4.49
N PRO A 26 -33.51 6.21 5.05
CA PRO A 26 -32.30 6.59 4.34
C PRO A 26 -31.58 5.29 3.99
N GLU A 27 -31.30 5.05 2.71
CA GLU A 27 -30.39 3.99 2.32
C GLU A 27 -29.14 4.19 3.16
N ALA A 28 -28.92 3.29 4.13
CA ALA A 28 -27.72 3.32 4.92
C ALA A 28 -26.58 3.25 3.92
N GLU A 29 -25.83 4.35 3.79
CA GLU A 29 -24.78 4.47 2.80
C GLU A 29 -23.90 3.23 2.93
N ALA A 30 -23.86 2.43 1.85
CA ALA A 30 -23.20 1.14 1.90
C ALA A 30 -21.75 1.36 2.36
N ALA A 31 -21.36 0.64 3.40
CA ALA A 31 -19.99 0.70 3.92
C ALA A 31 -19.03 0.47 2.75
N LYS A 32 -18.17 1.44 2.49
CA LYS A 32 -17.22 1.48 1.39
C LYS A 32 -15.97 2.23 1.84
N PRO A 33 -14.80 1.92 1.27
CA PRO A 33 -13.60 2.71 1.50
C PRO A 33 -13.80 4.13 0.94
N VAL A 34 -13.26 5.11 1.64
CA VAL A 34 -13.21 6.51 1.19
C VAL A 34 -11.77 6.91 0.91
N ALA A 35 -11.56 7.97 0.14
CA ALA A 35 -10.21 8.41 -0.25
C ALA A 35 -9.25 8.62 0.95
N ALA A 36 -9.78 9.04 2.10
CA ALA A 36 -8.99 9.23 3.32
C ALA A 36 -8.48 7.91 3.94
N ASP A 37 -9.04 6.76 3.58
CA ASP A 37 -8.60 5.45 4.07
C ASP A 37 -7.30 4.98 3.40
N PHE A 38 -6.89 5.64 2.31
CA PHE A 38 -5.66 5.35 1.55
C PHE A 38 -4.51 6.31 1.93
N ALA A 39 -4.52 6.78 3.16
CA ALA A 39 -3.46 7.59 3.76
C ALA A 39 -3.24 7.19 5.22
N CYS A 40 -2.02 7.35 5.71
CA CYS A 40 -1.66 7.12 7.11
C CYS A 40 -1.10 8.41 7.69
N ARG A 41 -1.70 8.91 8.78
CA ARG A 41 -1.28 10.18 9.43
C ARG A 41 -1.09 11.34 8.43
N GLN A 42 -1.98 11.45 7.45
CA GLN A 42 -1.94 12.43 6.34
C GLN A 42 -0.89 12.20 5.24
N VAL A 43 -0.01 11.20 5.39
CA VAL A 43 0.88 10.75 4.32
C VAL A 43 0.11 9.81 3.40
N SER A 44 0.08 10.16 2.11
CA SER A 44 -0.56 9.37 1.05
C SER A 44 0.50 8.79 0.12
N LEU A 45 0.11 7.81 -0.69
CA LEU A 45 0.95 7.36 -1.80
C LEU A 45 1.24 8.53 -2.76
N GLY A 46 2.45 8.59 -3.30
CA GLY A 46 2.98 9.69 -4.10
C GLY A 46 3.58 10.85 -3.29
N ALA A 47 3.54 10.80 -1.95
CA ALA A 47 4.20 11.80 -1.11
C ALA A 47 5.73 11.74 -1.26
N ASP A 48 6.40 12.87 -1.08
CA ASP A 48 7.85 12.92 -1.02
C ASP A 48 8.38 12.58 0.39
N LYS A 49 9.68 12.33 0.47
CA LYS A 49 10.37 12.01 1.73
C LYS A 49 10.25 13.12 2.78
N ASP A 50 10.28 14.38 2.39
CA ASP A 50 10.22 15.51 3.32
C ASP A 50 8.87 15.60 4.03
N ALA A 51 7.77 15.28 3.32
CA ALA A 51 6.44 15.18 3.88
C ALA A 51 6.35 14.03 4.91
N VAL A 52 6.99 12.89 4.63
CA VAL A 52 7.04 11.75 5.56
C VAL A 52 7.85 12.09 6.80
N GLU A 53 9.03 12.69 6.65
CA GLU A 53 9.90 13.01 7.79
C GLU A 53 9.27 14.04 8.74
N LYS A 54 8.42 14.94 8.24
CA LYS A 54 7.64 15.87 9.09
C LYS A 54 6.65 15.14 10.01
N VAL A 55 6.15 13.98 9.59
CA VAL A 55 5.11 13.22 10.31
C VAL A 55 5.71 12.11 11.18
N PHE A 56 6.68 11.38 10.64
CA PHE A 56 7.26 10.19 11.26
C PHE A 56 8.67 10.41 11.84
N GLY A 57 9.29 11.56 11.56
CA GLY A 57 10.68 11.82 11.93
C GLY A 57 11.67 11.10 11.01
N LYS A 58 12.84 10.73 11.52
CA LYS A 58 13.87 10.02 10.74
C LYS A 58 13.65 8.51 10.80
N PRO A 59 13.94 7.78 9.71
CA PRO A 59 13.90 6.33 9.74
C PRO A 59 14.97 5.77 10.69
N VAL A 60 14.65 4.67 11.36
CA VAL A 60 15.53 3.94 12.27
C VAL A 60 16.39 2.95 11.49
N TYR A 61 15.82 2.36 10.45
CA TYR A 61 16.46 1.38 9.60
C TYR A 61 15.92 1.52 8.17
N ASP A 62 16.76 1.22 7.17
CA ASP A 62 16.30 1.13 5.80
C ASP A 62 16.95 -0.07 5.07
N ARG A 63 16.24 -0.56 4.05
CA ARG A 63 16.71 -1.59 3.14
C ARG A 63 16.08 -1.41 1.77
N THR A 64 16.76 -1.90 0.74
CA THR A 64 16.21 -1.96 -0.62
C THR A 64 15.78 -3.39 -0.93
N VAL A 65 14.55 -3.56 -1.38
CA VAL A 65 13.96 -4.83 -1.77
C VAL A 65 13.32 -4.71 -3.14
N ARG A 66 13.25 -5.82 -3.88
CA ARG A 66 12.48 -5.89 -5.13
C ARG A 66 11.14 -6.55 -4.83
N ILE A 67 10.05 -5.85 -5.12
CA ILE A 67 8.67 -6.34 -4.92
C ILE A 67 7.97 -6.25 -6.27
N GLN A 68 7.65 -7.40 -6.87
CA GLN A 68 7.01 -7.48 -8.18
C GLN A 68 7.71 -6.60 -9.23
N ASP A 69 9.02 -6.84 -9.37
CA ASP A 69 9.93 -6.12 -10.27
C ASP A 69 10.15 -4.62 -10.01
N VAL A 70 9.40 -4.00 -9.09
CA VAL A 70 9.63 -2.63 -8.62
C VAL A 70 10.70 -2.63 -7.51
N LEU A 71 11.71 -1.78 -7.64
CA LEU A 71 12.70 -1.53 -6.59
C LEU A 71 12.14 -0.58 -5.54
N VAL A 72 12.03 -1.06 -4.31
CA VAL A 72 11.45 -0.34 -3.18
C VAL A 72 12.49 -0.17 -2.08
N LYS A 73 12.73 1.08 -1.66
CA LYS A 73 13.46 1.38 -0.43
C LYS A 73 12.49 1.39 0.75
N GLU A 74 12.45 0.30 1.51
CA GLU A 74 11.67 0.19 2.74
C GLU A 74 12.42 0.87 3.89
N CYS A 75 11.77 1.83 4.54
CA CYS A 75 12.29 2.55 5.69
C CYS A 75 11.40 2.27 6.90
N ASP A 76 11.97 1.69 7.95
CA ASP A 76 11.31 1.46 9.22
C ASP A 76 11.43 2.71 10.11
N TYR A 77 10.30 3.16 10.64
CA TYR A 77 10.18 4.29 11.55
C TYR A 77 9.82 3.81 12.95
N ALA A 78 9.96 4.71 13.93
CA ALA A 78 9.53 4.43 15.30
C ALA A 78 8.06 4.02 15.35
N ASP A 79 7.70 3.25 16.37
CA ASP A 79 6.34 2.74 16.60
C ASP A 79 5.77 1.83 15.49
N ASP A 80 6.61 0.97 14.89
CA ASP A 80 6.20 -0.10 13.96
C ASP A 80 5.48 0.39 12.68
N TYR A 81 5.97 1.47 12.09
CA TYR A 81 5.60 1.90 10.73
C TYR A 81 6.73 1.62 9.76
N THR A 82 6.40 1.11 8.57
CA THR A 82 7.35 0.95 7.46
C THR A 82 6.81 1.73 6.26
N ILE A 83 7.64 2.58 5.66
CA ILE A 83 7.30 3.34 4.45
C ILE A 83 8.21 2.88 3.32
N GLY A 84 7.63 2.41 2.23
CA GLY A 84 8.31 2.03 1.00
C GLY A 84 8.34 3.18 0.01
N TYR A 85 9.54 3.55 -0.41
CA TYR A 85 9.75 4.54 -1.47
C TYR A 85 10.14 3.85 -2.76
N SER A 86 9.63 4.32 -3.89
CA SER A 86 10.16 3.93 -5.19
C SER A 86 11.62 4.39 -5.28
N VAL A 87 12.55 3.50 -5.61
CA VAL A 87 13.94 3.90 -5.79
C VAL A 87 14.09 4.79 -7.03
N ALA A 88 13.29 4.55 -8.07
CA ALA A 88 13.34 5.32 -9.31
C ALA A 88 12.82 6.75 -9.16
N THR A 89 11.69 6.94 -8.45
CA THR A 89 11.01 8.25 -8.37
C THR A 89 11.18 8.95 -7.02
N GLY A 90 11.56 8.22 -5.97
CA GLY A 90 11.69 8.74 -4.60
C GLY A 90 10.35 8.98 -3.88
N GLU A 91 9.23 8.66 -4.50
CA GLU A 91 7.89 8.85 -3.93
C GLU A 91 7.45 7.65 -3.07
N VAL A 92 6.54 7.89 -2.13
CA VAL A 92 5.92 6.82 -1.31
C VAL A 92 5.03 5.93 -2.18
N ILE A 93 5.32 4.63 -2.22
CA ILE A 93 4.55 3.63 -2.98
C ILE A 93 4.01 2.51 -2.09
N ASP A 94 4.44 2.42 -0.84
CA ASP A 94 3.92 1.44 0.12
C ASP A 94 3.96 2.00 1.55
N ILE A 95 2.95 1.69 2.35
CA ILE A 95 2.85 2.08 3.76
C ILE A 95 2.35 0.87 4.54
N ILE A 96 3.16 0.36 5.46
CA ILE A 96 2.82 -0.77 6.31
C ILE A 96 2.71 -0.27 7.76
N VAL A 97 1.58 -0.56 8.39
CA VAL A 97 1.26 -0.18 9.76
C VAL A 97 1.09 -1.45 10.61
N LYS A 98 2.07 -1.72 11.46
CA LYS A 98 2.02 -2.78 12.49
C LYS A 98 1.79 -2.21 13.89
N ASN A 99 1.80 -0.89 14.03
CA ASN A 99 1.55 -0.17 15.27
C ASN A 99 0.21 -0.58 15.92
N LYS A 100 0.29 -1.10 17.15
CA LYS A 100 -0.89 -1.58 17.90
C LYS A 100 -1.78 -0.45 18.45
N GLN A 101 -1.24 0.76 18.55
CA GLN A 101 -1.93 1.96 19.03
C GLN A 101 -2.51 2.80 17.88
N TYR A 102 -2.17 2.49 16.63
CA TYR A 102 -2.76 3.18 15.48
C TYR A 102 -4.24 2.83 15.34
N GLU A 103 -5.07 3.87 15.19
CA GLU A 103 -6.50 3.75 14.97
C GLU A 103 -6.87 4.41 13.64
N ALA A 104 -7.40 3.62 12.73
CA ALA A 104 -7.97 4.08 11.47
C ALA A 104 -9.47 4.43 11.63
N ARG A 105 -10.11 4.82 10.53
CA ARG A 105 -11.53 5.23 10.52
C ARG A 105 -12.43 4.21 11.23
N GLY A 106 -13.35 4.72 12.03
CA GLY A 106 -14.35 3.89 12.71
C GLY A 106 -13.79 2.96 13.79
N GLY A 107 -12.61 3.26 14.35
CA GLY A 107 -12.02 2.47 15.44
C GLY A 107 -11.28 1.22 15.00
N VAL A 108 -11.00 1.09 13.69
CA VAL A 108 -10.27 -0.08 13.17
C VAL A 108 -8.79 0.04 13.57
N ARG A 109 -8.34 -0.88 14.41
CA ARG A 109 -6.98 -0.97 14.94
C ARG A 109 -6.54 -2.43 15.06
N TYR A 110 -5.29 -2.66 15.46
CA TYR A 110 -4.81 -4.01 15.76
C TYR A 110 -5.80 -4.77 16.66
N GLY A 111 -6.16 -6.00 16.26
CA GLY A 111 -7.15 -6.85 16.91
C GLY A 111 -8.61 -6.55 16.54
N ALA A 112 -8.88 -5.61 15.62
CA ALA A 112 -10.25 -5.33 15.15
C ALA A 112 -10.89 -6.59 14.57
N THR A 113 -12.16 -6.82 14.92
CA THR A 113 -12.91 -7.99 14.47
C THR A 113 -13.34 -7.85 13.00
N PRO A 114 -13.60 -8.96 12.30
CA PRO A 114 -14.14 -8.95 10.93
C PRO A 114 -15.41 -8.12 10.82
N ALA A 115 -16.28 -8.20 11.82
CA ALA A 115 -17.55 -7.46 11.85
C ALA A 115 -17.32 -5.95 11.86
N LEU A 116 -16.33 -5.47 12.61
CA LEU A 116 -15.98 -4.04 12.64
C LEU A 116 -15.37 -3.60 11.30
N ILE A 117 -14.41 -4.35 10.78
CA ILE A 117 -13.75 -4.07 9.49
C ILE A 117 -14.81 -3.94 8.38
N GLN A 118 -15.68 -4.93 8.25
CA GLN A 118 -16.70 -4.96 7.20
C GLN A 118 -17.80 -3.92 7.39
N LYS A 119 -18.05 -3.50 8.64
CA LYS A 119 -18.95 -2.37 8.93
C LYS A 119 -18.37 -1.03 8.46
N VAL A 120 -17.05 -0.87 8.48
CA VAL A 120 -16.39 0.39 8.11
C VAL A 120 -16.10 0.46 6.61
N TYR A 121 -15.51 -0.59 6.04
CA TYR A 121 -15.01 -0.61 4.67
C TYR A 121 -15.90 -1.37 3.68
N GLY A 122 -16.89 -2.10 4.18
CA GLY A 122 -17.76 -2.94 3.36
C GLY A 122 -17.44 -4.42 3.44
N LYS A 123 -18.40 -5.24 3.03
CA LYS A 123 -18.25 -6.69 3.00
C LYS A 123 -17.27 -7.08 1.89
N GLN A 124 -16.26 -7.87 2.26
CA GLN A 124 -15.27 -8.39 1.33
C GLN A 124 -14.93 -9.82 1.71
N LYS A 125 -14.65 -10.67 0.71
CA LYS A 125 -14.11 -12.03 0.97
C LYS A 125 -12.62 -11.93 1.23
N ALA A 126 -12.14 -12.60 2.28
CA ALA A 126 -10.72 -12.68 2.53
C ALA A 126 -10.01 -13.48 1.43
N GLN A 127 -8.86 -12.98 0.98
CA GLN A 127 -8.02 -13.54 -0.08
C GLN A 127 -6.71 -14.06 0.53
N ASN A 128 -6.14 -15.13 -0.02
CA ASN A 128 -4.80 -15.59 0.35
C ASN A 128 -3.78 -15.00 -0.62
N ILE A 129 -2.87 -14.18 -0.10
CA ILE A 129 -1.84 -13.49 -0.88
C ILE A 129 -0.51 -13.78 -0.19
N MET A 130 0.40 -14.46 -0.91
CA MET A 130 1.73 -14.83 -0.40
C MET A 130 1.68 -15.54 0.97
N GLY A 131 0.72 -16.45 1.17
CA GLY A 131 0.56 -17.22 2.39
C GLY A 131 -0.13 -16.49 3.55
N ASN A 132 -0.50 -15.22 3.37
CA ASN A 132 -1.21 -14.42 4.36
C ASN A 132 -2.66 -14.18 3.93
N LYS A 133 -3.56 -13.98 4.91
CA LYS A 133 -4.98 -13.73 4.68
C LYS A 133 -5.25 -12.24 4.72
N PHE A 134 -5.89 -11.67 3.69
CA PHE A 134 -6.18 -10.24 3.57
C PHE A 134 -7.63 -9.96 3.24
N TYR A 135 -8.19 -8.88 3.78
CA TYR A 135 -9.25 -8.15 3.10
C TYR A 135 -8.62 -7.06 2.24
N VAL A 136 -9.01 -6.96 0.97
CA VAL A 136 -8.46 -6.00 0.00
C VAL A 136 -9.56 -5.06 -0.46
N TYR A 137 -9.29 -3.77 -0.43
CA TYR A 137 -10.22 -2.71 -0.83
C TYR A 137 -9.51 -1.74 -1.78
N ASP A 138 -10.09 -1.52 -2.96
CA ASP A 138 -9.51 -0.67 -3.99
C ASP A 138 -9.89 0.80 -3.77
N ASN A 139 -8.99 1.72 -4.13
CA ASN A 139 -9.27 3.14 -4.05
C ASN A 139 -10.22 3.55 -5.18
N PRO A 140 -11.40 4.13 -4.88
CA PRO A 140 -12.34 4.55 -5.92
C PRO A 140 -11.79 5.66 -6.83
N LYS A 141 -10.69 6.33 -6.45
CA LYS A 141 -10.04 7.37 -7.26
C LYS A 141 -8.79 6.89 -8.00
N ASN A 142 -8.22 5.74 -7.63
CA ASN A 142 -6.99 5.24 -8.25
C ASN A 142 -6.96 3.72 -8.21
N LYS A 143 -7.06 3.09 -9.39
CA LYS A 143 -7.16 1.63 -9.55
C LYS A 143 -5.92 0.86 -9.09
N PHE A 144 -4.76 1.50 -8.95
CA PHE A 144 -3.53 0.86 -8.49
C PHE A 144 -3.31 0.98 -6.98
N GLN A 145 -4.18 1.71 -6.28
CA GLN A 145 -4.04 1.91 -4.84
C GLN A 145 -4.98 0.98 -4.08
N HIS A 146 -4.39 0.22 -3.17
CA HIS A 146 -5.07 -0.83 -2.44
C HIS A 146 -4.88 -0.64 -0.94
N LEU A 147 -5.97 -0.77 -0.19
CA LEU A 147 -5.96 -0.95 1.25
C LEU A 147 -6.06 -2.43 1.55
N MET A 148 -4.97 -3.01 2.01
CA MET A 148 -4.86 -4.41 2.38
C MET A 148 -4.84 -4.54 3.90
N LEU A 149 -5.80 -5.28 4.43
CA LEU A 149 -5.94 -5.55 5.86
C LEU A 149 -5.59 -7.01 6.11
N GLN A 150 -4.37 -7.25 6.58
CA GLN A 150 -3.92 -8.59 6.95
C GLN A 150 -4.62 -9.03 8.22
N VAL A 151 -5.23 -10.20 8.17
CA VAL A 151 -5.94 -10.78 9.32
C VAL A 151 -5.28 -12.07 9.80
N ASN A 152 -5.43 -12.34 11.09
CA ASN A 152 -5.01 -13.59 11.69
C ASN A 152 -5.79 -14.76 11.08
N MET A 153 -5.12 -15.87 10.77
CA MET A 153 -5.73 -17.01 10.08
C MET A 153 -6.79 -17.75 10.91
N ASP A 154 -6.72 -17.68 12.24
CA ASP A 154 -7.58 -18.42 13.16
C ASP A 154 -8.89 -17.69 13.46
N ASN A 155 -8.83 -16.36 13.64
CA ASN A 155 -9.96 -15.57 14.14
C ASN A 155 -10.29 -14.33 13.29
N ASP A 156 -9.59 -14.13 12.18
CA ASP A 156 -9.78 -13.01 11.25
C ASP A 156 -9.65 -11.62 11.89
N SER A 157 -8.98 -11.51 13.03
CA SER A 157 -8.67 -10.22 13.64
C SER A 157 -7.55 -9.48 12.91
N LEU A 158 -7.64 -8.15 12.81
CA LEU A 158 -6.64 -7.32 12.13
C LEU A 158 -5.27 -7.44 12.79
N VAL A 159 -4.23 -7.71 11.99
CA VAL A 159 -2.83 -7.78 12.45
C VAL A 159 -1.98 -6.69 11.81
N VAL A 160 -2.15 -6.44 10.52
CA VAL A 160 -1.38 -5.44 9.76
C VAL A 160 -2.30 -4.68 8.83
N MET A 161 -2.13 -3.37 8.76
CA MET A 161 -2.73 -2.54 7.72
C MET A 161 -1.65 -2.15 6.72
N ARG A 162 -1.91 -2.31 5.43
CA ARG A 162 -1.01 -1.92 4.36
C ARG A 162 -1.77 -1.08 3.33
N ILE A 163 -1.22 0.07 2.98
CA ILE A 163 -1.70 0.92 1.90
C ILE A 163 -0.62 0.87 0.82
N THR A 164 -0.92 0.26 -0.32
CA THR A 164 0.09 -0.05 -1.35
C THR A 164 -0.35 0.47 -2.71
N GLY A 165 0.61 1.00 -3.45
CA GLY A 165 0.53 1.29 -4.88
C GLY A 165 1.26 0.24 -5.74
N LEU A 166 1.87 -0.76 -5.09
CA LEU A 166 2.47 -1.91 -5.77
C LEU A 166 1.37 -2.81 -6.34
N PRO A 167 1.60 -3.42 -7.51
CA PRO A 167 0.62 -4.30 -8.13
C PRO A 167 0.29 -5.50 -7.22
N MET A 168 -0.83 -6.18 -7.48
CA MET A 168 -1.20 -7.39 -6.74
C MET A 168 -1.18 -8.66 -7.58
N ASN A 169 -1.23 -8.53 -8.90
CA ASN A 169 -1.33 -9.62 -9.86
C ASN A 169 -0.70 -9.21 -11.21
N ASP A 170 -0.51 -10.19 -12.10
CA ASP A 170 0.14 -9.99 -13.39
C ASP A 170 -0.58 -8.97 -14.28
N GLU A 171 -1.93 -8.92 -14.26
CA GLU A 171 -2.71 -7.95 -15.02
C GLU A 171 -2.45 -6.51 -14.54
N GLU A 172 -2.35 -6.31 -13.22
CA GLU A 172 -1.99 -5.02 -12.64
C GLU A 172 -0.52 -4.65 -12.92
N ILE A 173 0.40 -5.63 -12.97
CA ILE A 173 1.79 -5.39 -13.36
C ILE A 173 1.82 -4.82 -14.78
N GLU A 174 1.19 -5.49 -15.75
CA GLU A 174 1.15 -5.03 -17.14
C GLU A 174 0.55 -3.64 -17.27
N ALA A 175 -0.58 -3.39 -16.61
CA ALA A 175 -1.24 -2.08 -16.63
C ALA A 175 -0.38 -0.99 -15.97
N LEU A 176 0.30 -1.29 -14.87
CA LEU A 176 1.17 -0.34 -14.19
C LEU A 176 2.45 -0.07 -14.98
N MET A 177 3.02 -1.07 -15.66
CA MET A 177 4.15 -0.89 -16.58
C MET A 177 3.79 0.04 -17.74
N GLN A 178 2.54 -0.02 -18.23
CA GLN A 178 2.08 0.87 -19.29
C GLN A 178 1.85 2.31 -18.81
N GLU A 179 1.28 2.49 -17.62
CA GLU A 179 0.93 3.82 -17.09
C GLU A 179 2.08 4.52 -16.37
N ARG A 180 2.96 3.74 -15.73
CA ARG A 180 4.10 4.20 -14.92
C ARG A 180 5.36 3.36 -15.20
N PRO A 181 5.88 3.35 -16.44
CA PRO A 181 7.06 2.57 -16.81
C PRO A 181 8.28 2.90 -15.95
N GLU A 182 8.41 4.14 -15.48
CA GLU A 182 9.53 4.61 -14.66
C GLU A 182 9.68 3.86 -13.33
N LEU A 183 8.62 3.21 -12.82
CA LEU A 183 8.71 2.41 -11.58
C LEU A 183 9.46 1.08 -11.77
N PHE A 184 9.56 0.62 -13.01
CA PHE A 184 10.18 -0.67 -13.37
C PHE A 184 11.59 -0.50 -13.95
N GLU A 185 12.00 0.74 -14.21
CA GLU A 185 13.36 1.03 -14.67
C GLU A 185 14.36 0.85 -13.53
N GLU A 186 15.49 0.19 -13.83
CA GLU A 186 16.58 0.16 -12.88
C GLU A 186 17.26 1.54 -12.87
N PRO A 187 17.43 2.18 -11.70
CA PRO A 187 18.17 3.42 -11.62
C PRO A 187 19.59 3.15 -12.14
N GLU A 188 20.03 3.91 -13.15
CA GLU A 188 21.37 3.77 -13.71
C GLU A 188 22.39 3.76 -12.57
N ASP A 189 23.14 2.65 -12.46
CA ASP A 189 24.11 2.46 -11.41
C ASP A 189 25.27 3.45 -11.62
N LYS A 190 25.13 4.66 -11.04
CA LYS A 190 26.18 5.70 -11.08
C LYS A 190 27.48 5.23 -10.44
N SER A 191 27.51 4.05 -9.79
CA SER A 191 28.71 3.46 -9.20
C SER A 191 29.66 2.81 -10.22
N VAL A 192 29.22 2.53 -11.46
CA VAL A 192 30.10 2.00 -12.53
C VAL A 192 30.19 2.97 -13.71
N SER A 193 30.32 4.27 -13.42
CA SER A 193 31.03 5.15 -14.34
C SER A 193 32.54 4.90 -14.16
N LEU A 194 33.04 3.78 -14.67
CA LEU A 194 34.46 3.68 -15.02
C LEU A 194 34.70 4.69 -16.15
N ASN A 195 34.90 5.95 -15.77
CA ASN A 195 35.44 6.99 -16.64
C ASN A 195 36.88 6.59 -16.97
N MET A 196 37.03 5.62 -17.87
CA MET A 196 38.30 5.25 -18.51
C MET A 196 38.71 6.27 -19.58
N ALA A 197 37.92 7.34 -19.76
CA ALA A 197 38.30 8.48 -20.57
C ALA A 197 39.16 9.45 -19.73
N GLY A 198 40.46 9.18 -19.63
CA GLY A 198 41.43 10.24 -19.33
C GLY A 198 42.45 10.01 -18.21
N LYS A 199 42.48 8.84 -17.55
CA LYS A 199 43.68 8.45 -16.79
C LYS A 199 44.56 7.60 -17.69
N GLU A 200 45.39 8.26 -18.49
CA GLU A 200 46.62 7.64 -18.99
C GLU A 200 47.37 7.10 -17.78
N ILE A 201 47.53 5.78 -17.74
CA ILE A 201 48.35 5.13 -16.72
C ILE A 201 49.77 5.63 -16.95
N ASP A 202 50.33 6.34 -15.98
CA ASP A 202 51.72 6.80 -16.05
C ASP A 202 52.65 5.59 -16.12
N MET A 203 53.25 5.37 -17.28
CA MET A 203 54.13 4.25 -17.57
C MET A 203 55.61 4.63 -17.40
N SER A 204 55.93 5.84 -16.92
CA SER A 204 57.32 6.32 -16.85
C SER A 204 58.20 5.52 -15.88
N ASP A 205 57.60 4.87 -14.88
CA ASP A 205 58.29 4.06 -13.87
C ASP A 205 58.16 2.54 -14.11
N LEU A 206 57.65 2.11 -15.28
CA LEU A 206 57.64 0.68 -15.59
C LEU A 206 59.08 0.18 -15.79
N PRO A 207 59.51 -0.87 -15.06
CA PRO A 207 60.81 -1.48 -15.29
C PRO A 207 60.86 -2.03 -16.71
N ALA A 208 61.99 -1.82 -17.39
CA ALA A 208 62.21 -2.32 -18.75
C ALA A 208 61.84 -3.80 -18.83
N ALA A 209 61.06 -4.17 -19.85
CA ALA A 209 60.55 -5.51 -20.04
C ALA A 209 61.70 -6.53 -20.00
N GLN A 210 61.86 -7.20 -18.86
CA GLN A 210 62.78 -8.31 -18.75
C GLN A 210 62.13 -9.52 -19.41
N PRO A 211 62.85 -10.29 -20.24
CA PRO A 211 62.29 -11.48 -20.87
C PRO A 211 61.89 -12.47 -19.77
N VAL A 212 60.57 -12.62 -19.58
CA VAL A 212 60.01 -13.60 -18.66
C VAL A 212 60.32 -14.97 -19.22
N LYS A 213 61.21 -15.71 -18.56
CA LYS A 213 61.38 -17.14 -18.81
C LYS A 213 60.18 -17.86 -18.23
N LEU A 214 59.20 -18.17 -19.07
CA LEU A 214 58.15 -19.13 -18.75
C LEU A 214 58.81 -20.51 -18.63
N GLY A 215 59.15 -20.89 -17.40
CA GLY A 215 59.57 -22.25 -17.08
C GLY A 215 58.36 -23.17 -17.16
N GLY A 216 58.08 -23.67 -18.35
CA GLY A 216 57.14 -24.77 -18.53
C GLY A 216 57.70 -26.03 -17.87
N LEU A 217 56.92 -26.64 -16.98
CA LEU A 217 57.08 -28.05 -16.64
C LEU A 217 56.64 -28.87 -17.85
N THR A 218 57.60 -29.20 -18.71
CA THR A 218 57.54 -30.42 -19.52
C THR A 218 58.39 -31.47 -18.83
N GLU A 219 57.76 -32.32 -18.04
CA GLU A 219 57.79 -33.80 -18.04
C GLU A 219 57.10 -34.35 -16.78
#